data_AF-A0A1X2IB31-F1
#
_entry.id   AF-A0A1X2IB31-F1
#
_cell.length_a   1.000
_cell.length_b   1.000
_cell.length_c   1.000
_cell.angle_alpha   90.00
_cell.angle_beta   90.00
_cell.angle_gamma   90.00
#
_symmetry.space_group_name_H-M   'P 1'
#
loop_
_entity.id
_entity.type
_entity.pdbx_description
1 polymer ?
#
loop_
_entity_poly.entity_id
_entity_poly.type
_entity_poly.pdbx_seq_one_letter_code
_entity_poly.pdbx_strand_id
1 'polypeptide(L)'
;MPKYSFTCHWKECNELYDNVETLFEHLSDDHVGRRSTNNLCLTCYWNECGATAAKRDHLTSHLKIHLPFKPYICLKCRKTFKRPQDLKKHEKTHTIEHQGKSLIDEMK
;
A
#
# COMPACT_ATOMS: atom_id res chain seq x y z
N MET A 1 9.58 -23.71 -2.21
CA MET A 1 8.26 -23.16 -2.57
C MET A 1 7.99 -21.95 -1.68
N PRO A 2 7.56 -20.79 -2.23
CA PRO A 2 7.21 -19.66 -1.38
C PRO A 2 6.04 -20.08 -0.47
N LYS A 3 6.14 -19.87 0.85
CA LYS A 3 5.10 -20.25 1.81
C LYS A 3 3.85 -19.36 1.74
N TYR A 4 3.92 -18.27 0.99
CA TYR A 4 2.86 -17.28 0.84
C TYR A 4 2.89 -16.75 -0.60
N SER A 5 1.72 -16.67 -1.23
CA SER A 5 1.49 -16.08 -2.54
C SER A 5 0.33 -15.10 -2.46
N PHE A 6 0.37 -14.06 -3.28
CA PHE A 6 -0.70 -13.07 -3.41
C PHE A 6 -1.42 -13.28 -4.73
N THR A 7 -2.74 -13.38 -4.70
CA THR A 7 -3.56 -13.67 -5.87
C THR A 7 -4.19 -12.38 -6.43
N CYS A 8 -4.17 -12.22 -7.75
CA CYS A 8 -4.95 -11.20 -8.44
C CYS A 8 -6.42 -11.63 -8.49
N HIS A 9 -7.32 -10.83 -7.90
CA HIS A 9 -8.76 -11.12 -7.90
C HIS A 9 -9.55 -10.21 -8.85
N TRP A 10 -8.89 -9.74 -9.90
CA TRP A 10 -9.51 -8.88 -10.89
C TRP A 10 -10.27 -9.71 -11.91
N LYS A 11 -11.60 -9.68 -11.86
CA LYS A 11 -12.45 -10.54 -12.69
C LYS A 11 -11.97 -12.01 -12.62
N GLU A 12 -11.50 -12.54 -13.75
CA GLU A 12 -11.10 -13.94 -13.93
C GLU A 12 -9.57 -14.13 -13.98
N CYS A 13 -8.76 -13.09 -13.70
CA CYS A 13 -7.29 -13.14 -13.87
C CYS A 13 -6.60 -14.21 -13.01
N ASN A 14 -6.86 -14.24 -11.69
CA ASN A 14 -6.39 -15.28 -10.76
C ASN A 14 -4.87 -15.57 -10.73
N GLU A 15 -4.03 -14.69 -11.28
CA GLU A 15 -2.58 -14.86 -11.29
C GLU A 15 -1.96 -14.78 -9.89
N LEU A 16 -0.86 -15.52 -9.69
CA LEU A 16 -0.15 -15.62 -8.42
C LEU A 16 1.17 -14.85 -8.45
N TYR A 17 1.43 -14.14 -7.38
CA TYR A 17 2.61 -13.32 -7.17
C TYR A 17 3.31 -13.69 -5.87
N ASP A 18 4.63 -13.65 -5.83
CA ASP A 18 5.44 -13.96 -4.66
C ASP A 18 5.45 -12.81 -3.63
N ASN A 19 5.16 -11.59 -4.06
CA ASN A 19 5.10 -10.42 -3.20
C ASN A 19 4.02 -9.40 -3.65
N VAL A 20 3.71 -8.46 -2.74
CA VAL A 20 2.64 -7.46 -2.94
C VAL A 20 3.03 -6.40 -3.98
N GLU A 21 4.32 -6.11 -4.13
CA GLU A 21 4.82 -5.08 -5.06
C GLU A 21 4.65 -5.54 -6.51
N THR A 22 5.06 -6.76 -6.83
CA THR A 22 4.86 -7.35 -8.16
C THR A 22 3.39 -7.52 -8.52
N LEU A 23 2.53 -7.87 -7.54
CA LEU A 23 1.08 -7.88 -7.75
C LEU A 23 0.56 -6.46 -8.03
N PHE A 24 1.02 -5.44 -7.31
CA PHE A 24 0.59 -4.06 -7.52
C PHE A 24 1.02 -3.51 -8.89
N GLU A 25 2.22 -3.87 -9.36
CA GLU A 25 2.72 -3.53 -10.70
C GLU A 25 1.82 -4.13 -11.78
N HIS A 26 1.53 -5.44 -11.69
CA HIS A 26 0.58 -6.12 -12.57
C HIS A 26 -0.78 -5.39 -12.62
N LEU A 27 -1.40 -5.13 -11.46
CA LEU A 27 -2.69 -4.43 -11.43
C LEU A 27 -2.60 -3.04 -12.08
N SER A 28 -1.50 -2.33 -11.85
CA SER A 28 -1.30 -0.98 -12.38
C SER A 28 -1.13 -0.98 -13.89
N ASP A 29 -0.44 -1.97 -14.45
CA ASP A 29 -0.07 -2.00 -15.86
C ASP A 29 -1.07 -2.76 -16.73
N ASP A 30 -1.59 -3.89 -16.25
CA ASP A 30 -2.45 -4.79 -17.02
C ASP A 30 -3.95 -4.53 -16.82
N HIS A 31 -4.35 -3.95 -15.68
CA HIS A 31 -5.77 -3.70 -15.39
C HIS A 31 -6.15 -2.23 -15.38
N VAL A 32 -5.23 -1.37 -14.95
CA VAL A 32 -5.43 0.07 -14.97
C VAL A 32 -4.87 0.71 -16.24
N GLY A 33 -3.83 0.13 -16.85
CA GLY A 33 -3.35 0.45 -18.20
C GLY A 33 -2.45 1.69 -18.31
N ARG A 34 -1.43 1.64 -19.20
CA ARG A 34 -0.56 2.79 -19.56
C ARG A 34 -1.10 3.56 -20.77
N ARG A 35 -2.07 4.47 -20.53
CA ARG A 35 -2.67 5.47 -21.46
C ARG A 35 -3.60 4.92 -22.56
N SER A 36 -4.80 5.49 -22.62
CA SER A 36 -5.59 5.68 -23.84
C SER A 36 -6.31 7.02 -23.71
N THR A 37 -6.33 7.80 -24.79
CA THR A 37 -6.70 9.22 -24.90
C THR A 37 -8.20 9.51 -24.76
N ASN A 38 -9.00 8.56 -24.26
CA ASN A 38 -10.42 8.77 -24.04
C ASN A 38 -10.73 8.53 -22.56
N ASN A 39 -11.29 9.56 -21.90
CA ASN A 39 -11.82 9.55 -20.53
C ASN A 39 -12.97 8.53 -20.39
N LEU A 40 -12.68 7.24 -20.56
CA LEU A 40 -13.57 6.16 -20.20
C LEU A 40 -13.35 5.90 -18.71
N CYS A 41 -14.39 6.10 -17.91
CA CYS A 41 -14.37 5.84 -16.47
C CYS A 41 -13.67 4.50 -16.17
N LEU A 42 -12.61 4.55 -15.35
CA LEU A 42 -11.85 3.35 -14.98
C LEU A 42 -12.55 2.67 -13.81
N THR A 43 -12.94 1.41 -13.97
CA THR A 43 -13.72 0.65 -12.98
C THR A 43 -12.86 -0.44 -12.33
N CYS A 44 -12.87 -0.51 -11.00
CA CYS A 44 -12.24 -1.57 -10.21
C CYS A 44 -13.11 -2.84 -10.24
N TYR A 45 -12.52 -3.97 -10.62
CA TYR A 45 -13.19 -5.27 -10.62
C TYR A 45 -12.60 -6.27 -9.63
N TRP A 46 -11.83 -5.79 -8.65
CA TRP A 46 -11.30 -6.62 -7.59
C TRP A 46 -12.45 -7.12 -6.70
N ASN A 47 -12.67 -8.44 -6.62
CA ASN A 47 -13.74 -9.04 -5.81
C ASN A 47 -15.08 -8.26 -5.91
N GLU A 48 -15.51 -7.94 -7.14
CA GLU A 48 -16.76 -7.21 -7.39
C GLU A 48 -16.85 -5.81 -6.76
N CYS A 49 -15.73 -5.15 -6.45
CA CYS A 49 -15.71 -3.84 -5.78
C CYS A 49 -16.49 -2.74 -6.52
N GLY A 50 -16.44 -2.69 -7.85
CA GLY A 50 -17.21 -1.75 -8.67
C GLY A 50 -16.83 -0.27 -8.56
N ALA A 51 -15.76 0.08 -7.84
CA ALA A 51 -15.37 1.48 -7.65
C ALA A 51 -14.91 2.12 -8.96
N THR A 52 -15.46 3.29 -9.30
CA THR A 52 -15.12 4.02 -10.53
C THR A 52 -14.26 5.24 -10.25
N ALA A 53 -13.29 5.52 -11.10
CA ALA A 53 -12.51 6.75 -11.06
C ALA A 53 -12.38 7.39 -12.44
N ALA A 54 -12.45 8.72 -12.48
CA ALA A 54 -12.23 9.50 -13.70
C ALA A 54 -10.74 9.63 -14.06
N LYS A 55 -9.83 9.34 -13.13
CA LYS A 55 -8.37 9.45 -13.34
C LYS A 55 -7.66 8.17 -12.97
N ARG A 56 -6.64 7.82 -13.74
CA ARG A 56 -5.78 6.66 -13.51
C ARG A 56 -5.18 6.67 -12.12
N ASP A 57 -4.54 7.77 -11.74
CA ASP A 57 -3.84 7.87 -10.45
C ASP A 57 -4.76 7.65 -9.25
N HIS A 58 -6.05 8.00 -9.40
CA HIS A 58 -7.06 7.74 -8.38
C HIS A 58 -7.37 6.25 -8.28
N LEU A 59 -7.56 5.56 -9.41
CA LEU A 59 -7.80 4.11 -9.41
C LEU A 59 -6.57 3.35 -8.93
N THR A 60 -5.37 3.68 -9.41
CA THR A 60 -4.10 3.10 -8.94
C THR A 60 -3.92 3.30 -7.43
N SER A 61 -4.26 4.48 -6.91
CA SER A 61 -4.24 4.72 -5.45
C SER A 61 -5.28 3.91 -4.71
N HIS A 62 -6.47 3.73 -5.30
CA HIS A 62 -7.53 2.90 -4.74
C HIS A 62 -7.11 1.43 -4.61
N LEU A 63 -6.35 0.86 -5.55
CA LEU A 63 -5.88 -0.54 -5.46
C LEU A 63 -5.14 -0.88 -4.16
N LYS A 64 -4.52 0.11 -3.51
CA LYS A 64 -3.86 -0.03 -2.21
C LYS A 64 -4.79 -0.45 -1.07
N ILE A 65 -6.11 -0.39 -1.25
CA ILE A 65 -7.07 -0.87 -0.25
C ILE A 65 -7.27 -2.39 -0.33
N HIS A 66 -7.11 -2.98 -1.51
CA HIS A 66 -7.28 -4.41 -1.74
C HIS A 66 -6.04 -5.20 -1.35
N LEU A 67 -4.87 -4.57 -1.53
CA LEU A 67 -3.60 -5.14 -1.13
C LEU A 67 -3.24 -4.70 0.30
N PRO A 68 -2.50 -5.51 1.08
CA PRO A 68 -1.89 -5.08 2.34
C PRO A 68 -0.69 -4.14 2.09
N PHE A 69 -0.80 -3.28 1.07
CA PHE A 69 0.24 -2.37 0.62
C PHE A 69 0.42 -1.26 1.65
N LYS A 70 1.51 -1.34 2.40
CA LYS A 70 1.93 -0.32 3.36
C LYS A 70 3.32 0.17 2.96
N PRO A 71 3.41 1.05 1.95
CA PRO A 71 4.70 1.43 1.37
C PRO A 71 5.52 2.30 2.33
N TYR A 72 4.92 2.82 3.39
CA TYR A 72 5.57 3.72 4.32
C TYR A 72 5.96 2.95 5.58
N ILE A 73 7.25 2.63 5.69
CA ILE A 73 7.81 1.88 6.81
C ILE A 73 8.61 2.83 7.69
N CYS A 74 8.35 2.83 8.99
CA CYS A 74 9.24 3.48 9.94
C CYS A 74 10.54 2.70 10.06
N LEU A 75 11.67 3.32 9.73
CA LEU A 75 12.98 2.66 9.80
C LEU A 75 13.44 2.40 11.24
N LYS A 76 12.93 3.15 12.23
CA LYS A 76 13.27 2.97 13.65
C LYS A 76 12.62 1.73 14.27
N CYS A 77 11.33 1.51 14.05
CA CYS A 77 10.58 0.42 14.70
C CYS A 77 9.89 -0.56 13.73
N ARG A 78 10.16 -0.44 12.43
CA ARG A 78 9.58 -1.26 11.34
C ARG A 78 8.05 -1.22 11.23
N LYS A 79 7.37 -0.32 11.96
CA LYS A 79 5.91 -0.14 11.86
C LYS A 79 5.53 0.41 10.47
N THR A 80 4.46 -0.13 9.90
CA THR A 80 4.05 0.13 8.51
C THR A 80 2.75 0.93 8.43
N PHE A 81 2.68 1.87 7.49
CA PHE A 81 1.60 2.84 7.33
C PHE A 81 1.06 2.87 5.89
N LYS A 82 -0.24 3.16 5.74
CA LYS A 82 -0.92 3.24 4.44
C LYS A 82 -0.65 4.56 3.70
N ARG A 83 -0.35 5.65 4.41
CA ARG A 83 -0.19 7.00 3.85
C ARG A 83 1.08 7.69 4.40
N PRO A 84 1.73 8.58 3.64
CA PRO A 84 2.97 9.23 4.07
C PRO A 84 2.75 10.16 5.26
N GLN A 85 1.59 10.83 5.34
CA GLN A 85 1.26 11.69 6.47
C GLN A 85 1.11 10.92 7.78
N ASP A 86 0.70 9.64 7.72
CA ASP A 86 0.55 8.80 8.90
C ASP A 86 1.93 8.36 9.42
N LEU A 87 2.86 8.01 8.51
CA LEU A 87 4.27 7.77 8.86
C LEU A 87 4.90 9.03 9.46
N LYS A 88 4.75 10.19 8.82
CA LYS A 88 5.32 11.45 9.31
C LYS A 88 4.81 11.85 10.70
N LYS A 89 3.53 11.59 10.99
CA LYS A 89 2.97 11.76 12.34
C LYS A 89 3.58 10.77 13.33
N HIS A 90 3.73 9.52 12.94
CA HIS A 90 4.36 8.50 13.76
C HIS A 90 5.84 8.79 14.03
N GLU A 91 6.60 9.32 13.07
CA GLU A 91 8.02 9.62 13.27
C GLU A 91 8.26 10.63 14.40
N LYS A 92 7.28 11.51 14.65
CA LYS A 92 7.30 12.45 15.79
C LYS A 92 7.14 11.76 17.14
N THR A 93 6.56 10.57 17.21
CA THR A 93 6.47 9.83 18.49
C THR A 93 7.85 9.36 18.94
N HIS A 94 8.73 9.00 18.00
CA HIS A 94 10.11 8.61 18.32
C HIS A 94 10.95 9.76 18.88
N THR A 95 10.66 11.01 18.52
CA THR A 95 11.32 12.19 19.11
C THR A 95 10.82 12.47 20.53
N ILE A 96 9.56 12.15 20.83
CA ILE A 96 8.98 12.29 22.18
C ILE A 96 9.48 11.14 23.09
N GLU A 97 9.57 9.92 22.57
CA GLU A 97 10.14 8.77 23.28
C GLU A 97 11.63 8.94 23.62
N HIS A 98 12.38 9.74 22.84
CA HIS A 98 13.76 10.10 23.16
C HIS A 98 13.91 11.24 24.16
N GLN A 99 12.86 12.02 24.42
CA GLN A 99 12.84 13.04 25.48
C GLN A 99 12.30 12.50 26.82
N GLY A 100 11.65 11.32 26.82
CA GLY A 100 11.17 10.64 28.02
C GLY A 100 12.11 9.55 28.58
N LYS A 101 13.25 9.27 27.94
CA LYS A 101 14.22 8.24 28.36
C LYS A 101 15.61 8.81 28.72
N SER A 102 15.65 10.06 29.13
CA SER A 102 16.79 10.65 29.83
C SER A 102 16.24 11.19 31.14
N LEU A 103 16.39 10.41 32.22
CA LEU A 103 16.26 10.72 33.66
C LEU A 103 15.56 9.60 34.45
N ILE A 104 16.06 8.36 34.33
CA ILE A 104 16.16 7.41 35.45
C ILE A 104 17.15 6.34 34.99
N ASP A 105 18.40 6.50 35.44
CA ASP A 105 19.23 5.43 36.03
C ASP A 105 20.68 5.94 36.13
N GLU A 106 20.89 6.91 37.02
CA GLU A 106 22.06 6.84 37.90
C GLU A 106 21.55 6.31 39.25
N MET A 107 22.34 5.41 39.84
CA MET A 107 22.24 4.82 41.20
C MET A 107 21.60 3.42 41.33
N LYS A 108 22.34 2.38 40.91
CA LYS A 108 22.99 1.41 41.83
C LYS A 108 23.94 0.47 41.10
#